data_AF-A0AAV0HT84-F1
#
_entry.id   AF-A0AAV0HT84-F1
#
_cell.length_a   1.000
_cell.length_b   1.000
_cell.length_c   1.000
_cell.angle_alpha   90.00
_cell.angle_beta   90.00
_cell.angle_gamma   90.00
#
_symmetry.space_group_name_H-M   'P 1'
#
loop_
_entity.id
_entity.type
_entity.pdbx_description
1 polymer ?
#
loop_
_entity_poly.entity_id
_entity_poly.type
_entity_poly.pdbx_seq_one_letter_code
_entity_poly.pdbx_strand_id
1 'polypeptide(L)' 'MWGKVSEARRMMKANRLKKEPGCSWIEIRDEVHRFVSGDQSHLRCDNIYKNLSLLVDEMKWTGDMSFEFHL' A
#
# COMPACT_ATOMS: atom_id res chain seq x y z
N MET A 1 17.75 -17.07 5.14
CA MET A 1 16.51 -16.84 5.93
C MET A 1 15.28 -16.59 5.05
N TRP A 2 15.39 -15.79 3.97
CA TRP A 2 14.26 -15.49 3.06
C TRP A 2 13.76 -16.65 2.18
N GLY A 3 14.57 -17.69 1.94
CA GLY A 3 14.17 -18.84 1.11
C GLY A 3 12.90 -19.54 1.62
N LYS A 4 12.82 -19.81 2.93
CA LYS A 4 11.63 -20.42 3.56
C LYS A 4 10.38 -19.52 3.44
N VAL A 5 10.56 -18.21 3.51
CA VAL A 5 9.47 -17.23 3.36
C VAL A 5 8.95 -17.22 1.91
N SER A 6 9.86 -17.31 0.94
CA SER A 6 9.51 -17.42 -0.48
C SER A 6 8.73 -18.71 -0.77
N GLU A 7 9.20 -19.83 -0.21
CA GLU A 7 8.53 -21.13 -0.33
C GLU A 7 7.13 -21.11 0.28
N ALA A 8 6.97 -20.56 1.48
CA ALA A 8 5.65 -20.38 2.09
C ALA A 8 4.71 -19.53 1.22
N ARG A 9 5.19 -18.40 0.68
CA ARG A 9 4.41 -17.56 -0.26
C ARG A 9 4.01 -18.32 -1.52
N ARG A 10 4.91 -19.13 -2.08
CA ARG A 10 4.63 -19.97 -3.26
C ARG A 10 3.52 -20.97 -2.98
N MET A 11 3.60 -21.67 -1.84
CA MET A 11 2.56 -22.64 -1.43
C MET A 11 1.21 -21.98 -1.20
N MET A 12 1.17 -20.81 -0.56
CA MET A 12 -0.07 -20.05 -0.38
C MET A 12 -0.71 -19.71 -1.73
N LYS A 13 0.08 -19.24 -2.71
CA LYS A 13 -0.40 -18.93 -4.07
C LYS A 13 -0.93 -20.18 -4.79
N ALA A 14 -0.20 -21.30 -4.72
CA ALA A 14 -0.63 -22.56 -5.34
C ALA A 14 -1.96 -23.07 -4.76
N ASN A 15 -2.16 -22.92 -3.45
CA ASN A 15 -3.37 -23.32 -2.74
C ASN A 15 -4.47 -22.24 -2.77
N ARG A 16 -4.32 -21.17 -3.57
CA ARG A 16 -5.27 -20.04 -3.67
C ARG A 16 -5.62 -19.40 -2.32
N LEU A 17 -4.71 -19.50 -1.35
CA LEU A 17 -4.87 -18.87 -0.05
C LEU A 17 -4.65 -17.37 -0.18
N LYS A 18 -5.70 -16.60 0.04
CA LYS A 18 -5.65 -15.14 0.10
C LYS A 18 -5.40 -14.71 1.54
N LYS A 19 -4.44 -13.80 1.73
CA LYS A 19 -4.35 -13.06 2.99
C LYS A 19 -5.45 -12.00 3.01
N GLU A 20 -5.97 -11.71 4.20
CA GLU A 20 -6.78 -10.52 4.37
C GLU A 20 -5.92 -9.29 4.06
N PRO A 21 -6.43 -8.33 3.28
CA PRO A 21 -5.70 -7.10 2.98
C PRO A 21 -5.48 -6.30 4.27
N GLY A 22 -4.36 -5.59 4.34
CA GLY A 22 -4.15 -4.61 5.39
C GLY A 22 -5.21 -3.50 5.29
N CYS A 23 -5.68 -3.02 6.43
CA CYS A 23 -6.66 -1.94 6.50
C CYS A 23 -6.16 -0.88 7.49
N SER A 24 -6.21 0.38 7.08
CA SER A 24 -5.99 1.54 7.95
C SER A 24 -7.16 2.52 7.80
N TRP A 25 -7.24 3.49 8.70
CA TRP A 25 -8.23 4.56 8.61
C TRP A 25 -7.70 5.83 9.29
N ILE A 26 -8.27 6.96 8.89
CA ILE A 26 -8.09 8.25 9.54
C ILE A 26 -9.46 8.84 9.82
N GLU A 27 -9.53 9.74 10.80
CA GLU A 27 -10.76 10.45 11.15
C GLU A 27 -10.55 11.95 10.92
N ILE A 28 -11.46 12.57 10.17
CA ILE A 28 -11.43 14.00 9.84
C ILE A 28 -12.84 14.55 10.05
N ARG A 29 -13.01 15.50 10.98
CA ARG A 29 -14.31 16.15 11.25
C ARG A 29 -15.43 15.12 11.49
N ASP A 30 -15.15 14.15 12.37
CA ASP A 30 -16.04 13.04 12.73
C ASP A 30 -16.40 12.09 11.56
N GLU A 31 -15.72 12.20 10.41
CA GLU A 31 -15.85 11.27 9.28
C GLU A 31 -14.65 10.30 9.24
N VAL A 32 -14.94 9.01 9.21
CA VAL A 32 -13.92 7.96 9.09
C VAL A 32 -13.65 7.65 7.62
N HIS A 33 -12.41 7.87 7.19
CA HIS A 33 -11.93 7.49 5.87
C HIS A 33 -11.06 6.23 5.98
N ARG A 34 -11.51 5.14 5.37
CA ARG A 34 -10.81 3.85 5.37
C ARG A 34 -9.95 3.68 4.12
N PHE A 35 -8.79 3.06 4.29
CA PHE A 35 -7.87 2.68 3.22
C PHE A 35 -7.57 1.19 3.33
N VAL A 36 -7.88 0.45 2.26
CA VAL A 36 -7.60 -0.99 2.17
C VAL A 36 -6.43 -1.20 1.22
N SER A 37 -5.49 -2.05 1.61
CA SER A 37 -4.29 -2.35 0.82
C SER A 37 -4.67 -2.91 -0.55
N GLY A 38 -4.27 -2.22 -1.61
CA GLY A 38 -4.58 -2.55 -3.00
C GLY A 38 -6.00 -2.19 -3.46
N ASP A 39 -6.80 -1.53 -2.62
CA ASP A 39 -8.12 -1.02 -3.02
C ASP A 39 -7.99 0.34 -3.72
N GLN A 40 -8.71 0.48 -4.83
CA GLN A 40 -8.78 1.69 -5.65
C GLN A 40 -10.23 2.17 -5.87
N SER A 41 -11.20 1.62 -5.12
CA SER A 41 -12.62 1.94 -5.27
C SER A 41 -13.02 3.33 -4.74
N HIS A 42 -12.16 3.97 -3.96
CA HIS A 42 -12.44 5.28 -3.38
C HIS A 42 -12.57 6.35 -4.49
N LEU A 43 -13.63 7.17 -4.49
CA LEU A 43 -13.90 8.19 -5.53
C LEU A 43 -12.75 9.19 -5.77
N ARG A 44 -11.93 9.42 -4.73
CA ARG A 44 -10.73 10.28 -4.76
C ARG A 44 -9.41 9.52 -4.95
N CYS A 45 -9.44 8.24 -5.33
CA CYS A 45 -8.28 7.36 -5.45
C CYS A 45 -7.14 8.00 -6.27
N ASP A 46 -7.46 8.52 -7.46
CA ASP A 46 -6.48 9.16 -8.34
C ASP A 46 -5.79 10.36 -7.68
N ASN A 47 -6.56 11.19 -6.97
CA ASN A 47 -6.03 12.35 -6.25
C ASN A 47 -5.14 11.93 -5.08
N ILE A 48 -5.51 10.87 -4.36
CA ILE A 48 -4.70 10.33 -3.25
C ILE A 48 -3.35 9.85 -3.79
N TYR A 49 -3.34 9.05 -4.86
CA TYR A 49 -2.10 8.54 -5.45
C TYR A 49 -1.24 9.64 -6.07
N LYS A 50 -1.86 10.67 -6.69
CA LYS A 50 -1.13 11.84 -7.18
C LYS A 50 -0.41 12.58 -6.04
N ASN A 51 -1.08 12.81 -4.92
CA ASN A 51 -0.45 13.43 -3.74
C ASN A 51 0.67 12.55 -3.17
N LEU A 52 0.46 11.23 -3.10
CA LEU A 52 1.49 10.30 -2.65
C LEU A 52 2.75 10.37 -3.54
N SER A 53 2.58 10.43 -4.87
CA SER A 53 3.70 10.60 -5.80
C SER A 53 4.48 11.90 -5.54
N LEU A 54 3.78 13.01 -5.32
CA LEU A 54 4.42 14.30 -5.02
C LEU A 54 5.23 14.25 -3.72
N LEU A 55 4.68 13.62 -2.67
CA LEU A 55 5.37 13.44 -1.39
C LEU A 55 6.62 12.56 -1.54
N VAL A 56 6.53 11.48 -2.33
CA VAL A 56 7.67 10.61 -2.62
C VAL A 56 8.74 11.38 -3.38
N ASP A 57 8.36 12.20 -4.36
CA ASP A 57 9.30 13.03 -5.09
C ASP A 57 9.98 14.03 -4.14
N GLU A 58 9.23 14.74 -3.30
CA GLU A 58 9.77 15.64 -2.27
C GLU A 58 10.76 14.93 -1.34
N MET A 59 10.41 13.75 -0.84
CA MET A 59 11.29 12.95 0.04
C MET A 59 12.61 12.58 -0.66
N LYS A 60 12.55 12.17 -1.94
CA LYS A 60 13.75 11.88 -2.75
C LYS A 60 14.64 13.12 -2.91
N TRP A 61 14.05 14.30 -3.12
CA TRP A 61 14.80 15.56 -3.23
C TRP A 61 15.47 15.97 -1.91
N THR A 62 14.89 15.64 -0.76
CA THR A 62 15.46 15.95 0.57
C THR A 62 16.57 15.00 1.03
N GLY A 63 16.92 13.99 0.21
CA GLY A 63 18.15 13.22 0.38
C GLY A 63 18.05 11.96 1.25
N ASP A 64 16.85 11.50 1.60
CA ASP A 64 16.70 10.19 2.23
C ASP A 64 15.48 9.41 1.71
N MET A 65 15.72 8.11 1.46
CA MET A 65 14.81 7.02 1.09
C MET A 65 14.46 6.78 -0.39
N SER A 66 15.05 5.70 -0.89
CA SER A 66 14.59 4.91 -2.04
C SER A 66 13.30 4.15 -1.70
N PHE A 67 12.14 4.81 -1.82
CA PHE A 67 10.85 4.12 -1.88
C PHE A 67 10.37 4.06 -3.34
N GLU A 68 10.49 2.90 -3.96
CA GLU A 68 9.73 2.57 -5.17
C GLU A 68 8.37 1.99 -4.75
N PHE A 69 7.33 2.81 -4.83
CA PHE A 69 5.96 2.30 -4.85
C PHE A 69 5.65 1.83 -6.27
N HIS A 70 5.65 0.52 -6.49
CA HIS A 70 4.97 -0.06 -7.64
C HIS A 70 3.47 -0.11 -7.32
N LEU A 71 2.72 0.81 -7.93
CA LEU A 71 1.26 0.82 -7.95
C LEU A 71 0.72 -0.27 -8.88
#